data_AF-A0A2G9NL08-F1
#
_entry.id   AF-A0A2G9NL08-F1
#
_cell.length_a   1.000
_cell.length_b   1.000
_cell.length_c   1.000
_cell.angle_alpha   90.00
_cell.angle_beta   90.00
_cell.angle_gamma   90.00
#
_symmetry.space_group_name_H-M   'P 1'
#
loop_
_entity.id
_entity.type
_entity.pdbx_description
1 polymer ?
#
loop_
_entity_poly.entity_id
_entity_poly.type
_entity_poly.pdbx_seq_one_letter_code
_entity_poly.pdbx_strand_id
1 'polypeptide(L)'
;DSYFTRICMSIVMFMSIFGMLKEIVQMGQQTPFSNPLLALMQTFTMMLGDINYHDGFLVPFLSNQIENPVFTFLHLIIFTLLIPILLMNLLIGLAVGDIAEVQRNAALKRIAMQNLLKYFIECDGFKVEAPINDATLELELWKQKNRLKDLSSIMQKQHELIKLIIQKMEIVSEAEDEDSQDLFQHNKPKQQKIEDKESKWDCVMKAVKCKKAN
;
A
#
# COMPACT_ATOMS: atom_id res chain seq x y z
N ASP A 1 -7.55 -17.45 1.93
CA ASP A 1 -7.95 -17.71 0.53
C ASP A 1 -8.67 -19.03 0.30
N SER A 2 -10.01 -19.00 0.24
CA SER A 2 -10.84 -20.19 -0.02
C SER A 2 -10.71 -20.73 -1.44
N TYR A 3 -10.36 -19.92 -2.43
CA TYR A 3 -10.21 -20.37 -3.82
C TYR A 3 -8.99 -21.27 -4.00
N PHE A 4 -7.90 -20.90 -3.35
CA PHE A 4 -6.66 -21.65 -3.43
C PHE A 4 -6.76 -23.01 -2.77
N THR A 5 -7.31 -23.07 -1.56
CA THR A 5 -7.57 -24.34 -0.88
C THR A 5 -8.48 -25.22 -1.73
N ARG A 6 -9.51 -24.65 -2.37
CA ARG A 6 -10.38 -25.38 -3.30
C ARG A 6 -9.62 -25.90 -4.52
N ILE A 7 -8.72 -25.11 -5.12
CA ILE A 7 -7.88 -25.54 -6.26
C ILE A 7 -6.95 -26.68 -5.83
N CYS A 8 -6.30 -26.56 -4.68
CA CYS A 8 -5.40 -27.57 -4.14
C CYS A 8 -6.16 -28.88 -3.86
N MET A 9 -7.34 -28.80 -3.24
CA MET A 9 -8.22 -29.95 -3.01
C MET A 9 -8.71 -30.57 -4.33
N SER A 10 -9.03 -29.76 -5.35
CA SER A 10 -9.40 -30.26 -6.67
C SER A 10 -8.25 -30.98 -7.37
N ILE A 11 -7.02 -30.46 -7.30
CA ILE A 11 -5.84 -31.09 -7.89
C ILE A 11 -5.52 -32.43 -7.20
N VAL A 12 -5.57 -32.46 -5.86
CA VAL A 12 -5.37 -33.69 -5.08
C VAL A 12 -6.44 -34.74 -5.40
N MET A 13 -7.70 -34.33 -5.51
CA MET A 13 -8.80 -35.23 -5.85
C MET A 13 -8.65 -35.79 -7.27
N PHE A 14 -8.29 -34.95 -8.25
CA PHE A 14 -8.09 -35.37 -9.63
C PHE A 14 -6.90 -36.35 -9.77
N MET A 15 -5.81 -36.10 -9.04
CA MET A 15 -4.62 -36.97 -9.05
C MET A 15 -4.83 -38.28 -8.29
N SER A 16 -5.62 -38.27 -7.20
CA SER A 16 -6.02 -39.50 -6.50
C SER A 16 -6.89 -40.40 -7.39
N ILE A 17 -7.83 -39.83 -8.14
CA ILE A 17 -8.65 -40.58 -9.11
C ILE A 17 -7.78 -41.21 -10.20
N PHE A 18 -6.78 -40.48 -10.70
CA PHE A 18 -5.86 -41.00 -11.72
C PHE A 18 -4.92 -42.10 -11.18
N GLY A 19 -4.48 -41.99 -9.92
CA GLY A 19 -3.73 -43.04 -9.23
C GLY A 19 -4.54 -44.33 -9.07
N MET A 20 -5.80 -44.21 -8.63
CA MET A 20 -6.74 -45.34 -8.52
C MET A 20 -7.05 -45.96 -9.90
N LEU A 21 -7.16 -45.16 -10.96
CA LEU A 21 -7.36 -45.65 -12.33
C LEU A 21 -6.16 -46.45 -12.83
N LYS A 22 -4.94 -46.00 -12.53
CA LYS A 22 -3.70 -46.71 -12.87
C LYS A 22 -3.59 -48.05 -12.13
N GLU A 23 -4.17 -48.13 -10.93
CA GLU A 23 -4.23 -49.34 -10.11
C GLU A 23 -5.27 -50.35 -10.61
N ILE A 24 -6.45 -49.90 -11.03
CA ILE A 24 -7.47 -50.73 -11.66
C ILE A 24 -6.95 -51.33 -12.98
N VAL A 25 -6.17 -50.57 -13.76
CA VAL A 25 -5.56 -51.04 -15.02
C VAL A 25 -4.36 -51.97 -14.78
N GLN A 26 -3.71 -51.90 -13.62
CA GLN A 26 -2.52 -52.71 -13.28
C GLN A 26 -2.83 -53.83 -12.27
N MET A 27 -4.07 -54.32 -12.28
CA MET A 27 -4.55 -55.47 -11.51
C MET A 27 -3.90 -56.76 -12.04
N GLY A 28 -2.73 -57.10 -11.50
CA GLY A 28 -2.10 -58.39 -11.81
C GLY A 28 -0.92 -58.80 -10.93
N GLN A 29 -0.03 -57.90 -10.52
CA GLN A 29 1.30 -58.35 -10.06
C GLN A 29 2.01 -57.55 -8.94
N GLN A 30 1.47 -56.43 -8.45
CA GLN A 30 2.15 -55.63 -7.41
C GLN A 30 1.54 -55.79 -6.01
N THR A 31 2.36 -56.23 -5.04
CA THR A 31 1.95 -56.50 -3.65
C THR A 31 1.55 -55.29 -2.78
N PRO A 32 2.05 -54.05 -2.97
CA PRO A 32 1.60 -52.90 -2.17
C PRO A 32 0.22 -52.35 -2.57
N PHE A 33 -0.37 -52.85 -3.66
CA PHE A 33 -1.62 -52.34 -4.25
C PHE A 33 -2.76 -53.39 -4.22
N SER A 34 -2.56 -54.52 -3.55
CA SER A 34 -3.58 -55.56 -3.42
C SER A 34 -4.76 -55.13 -2.54
N ASN A 35 -4.54 -54.17 -1.62
CA ASN A 35 -5.56 -53.63 -0.74
C ASN A 35 -5.75 -52.13 -1.03
N PRO A 36 -6.99 -51.66 -1.26
CA PRO A 36 -7.24 -50.26 -1.58
C PRO A 36 -6.82 -49.29 -0.46
N LEU A 37 -6.78 -49.76 0.79
CA LEU A 37 -6.27 -48.98 1.92
C LEU A 37 -4.74 -48.81 1.84
N LEU A 38 -4.02 -49.85 1.44
CA LEU A 38 -2.57 -49.80 1.31
C LEU A 38 -2.16 -48.92 0.14
N ALA A 39 -2.95 -48.93 -0.94
CA ALA A 39 -2.82 -48.03 -2.07
C ALA A 39 -2.99 -46.55 -1.69
N LEU A 40 -3.97 -46.26 -0.85
CA LEU A 40 -4.19 -44.90 -0.33
C LEU A 40 -2.97 -44.45 0.49
N MET A 41 -2.45 -45.32 1.35
CA MET A 41 -1.25 -45.01 2.12
C MET A 41 -0.01 -44.83 1.22
N GLN A 42 0.12 -45.66 0.19
CA GLN A 42 1.22 -45.60 -0.76
C GLN A 42 1.17 -44.34 -1.63
N THR A 43 -0.02 -43.92 -2.05
CA THR A 43 -0.19 -42.66 -2.78
C THR A 43 0.08 -41.44 -1.89
N PHE A 44 -0.20 -41.53 -0.59
CA PHE A 44 0.17 -40.51 0.39
C PHE A 44 1.69 -40.41 0.61
N THR A 45 2.40 -41.53 0.75
CA THR A 45 3.87 -41.51 0.83
C THR A 45 4.50 -41.01 -0.47
N MET A 46 3.98 -41.42 -1.64
CA MET A 46 4.41 -40.89 -2.93
C MET A 46 4.15 -39.38 -3.06
N MET A 47 3.08 -38.85 -2.44
CA MET A 47 2.79 -37.40 -2.40
C MET A 47 3.81 -36.62 -1.57
N LEU A 48 4.34 -37.22 -0.50
CA LEU A 48 5.44 -36.65 0.30
C LEU A 48 6.79 -36.65 -0.46
N GLY A 49 6.84 -37.26 -1.64
CA GLY A 49 8.04 -37.33 -2.48
C GLY A 49 8.80 -38.66 -2.37
N ASP A 50 8.30 -39.61 -1.57
CA ASP A 50 8.89 -40.94 -1.46
C ASP A 50 8.40 -41.86 -2.58
N ILE A 51 9.11 -41.79 -3.72
CA ILE A 51 8.80 -42.56 -4.92
C ILE A 51 9.79 -43.72 -5.01
N ASN A 52 9.34 -44.92 -4.64
CA ASN A 52 10.09 -46.17 -4.81
C ASN A 52 10.17 -46.59 -6.28
N TYR A 53 10.95 -45.85 -7.08
CA TYR A 53 11.09 -46.05 -8.53
C TYR A 53 11.61 -47.44 -8.89
N HIS A 54 12.65 -47.90 -8.18
CA HIS A 54 13.33 -49.15 -8.49
C HIS A 54 12.38 -50.35 -8.35
N ASP A 55 11.81 -50.55 -7.15
CA ASP A 55 10.99 -51.72 -6.87
C ASP A 55 9.57 -51.59 -7.43
N GLY A 56 9.02 -50.37 -7.47
CA GLY A 56 7.64 -50.13 -7.93
C GLY A 56 7.47 -50.00 -9.44
N PHE A 57 8.52 -49.59 -10.18
CA PHE A 57 8.40 -49.28 -11.61
C PHE A 57 9.49 -49.94 -12.45
N LEU A 58 10.75 -49.97 -12.00
CA LEU A 58 11.87 -50.49 -12.79
C LEU A 58 11.88 -52.04 -12.84
N VAL A 59 11.77 -52.72 -11.70
CA VAL A 59 11.75 -54.20 -11.64
C VAL A 59 10.55 -54.78 -12.41
N PRO A 60 9.32 -54.24 -12.30
CA PRO A 60 8.18 -54.70 -13.09
C PRO A 60 8.32 -54.40 -14.59
N PHE A 61 9.01 -53.30 -14.96
CA PHE A 61 9.33 -53.00 -16.35
C PHE A 61 10.29 -54.02 -16.95
N LEU A 62 11.39 -54.33 -16.23
CA LEU A 62 12.38 -55.32 -16.66
C LEU A 62 11.79 -56.74 -16.72
N SER A 63 10.84 -57.06 -15.83
CA SER A 63 10.15 -58.35 -15.80
C SER A 63 9.00 -58.47 -16.82
N ASN A 64 8.79 -57.44 -17.66
CA ASN A 64 7.73 -57.35 -18.66
C ASN A 64 6.31 -57.55 -18.09
N GLN A 65 6.08 -57.09 -16.86
CA GLN A 65 4.82 -57.19 -16.11
C GLN A 65 3.92 -55.94 -16.29
N ILE A 66 4.33 -54.99 -17.14
CA ILE A 66 3.62 -53.74 -17.40
C ILE A 66 3.05 -53.79 -18.81
N GLU A 67 1.72 -53.83 -18.94
CA GLU A 67 1.03 -53.85 -20.24
C GLU A 67 1.30 -52.59 -21.08
N ASN A 68 1.49 -51.43 -20.44
CA ASN A 68 1.74 -50.14 -21.08
C ASN A 68 2.86 -49.32 -20.40
N PRO A 69 4.14 -49.56 -20.76
CA PRO A 69 5.26 -48.89 -20.10
C PRO A 69 5.31 -47.38 -20.41
N VAL A 70 5.09 -46.98 -21.66
CA VAL A 70 5.16 -45.58 -22.08
C VAL A 70 4.20 -44.69 -21.30
N PHE A 71 2.93 -45.09 -21.19
CA PHE A 71 1.93 -44.34 -20.43
C PHE A 71 2.25 -44.28 -18.94
N THR A 72 2.75 -45.39 -18.38
CA THR A 72 3.12 -45.48 -16.95
C THR A 72 4.26 -44.52 -16.60
N PHE A 73 5.32 -44.47 -17.39
CA PHE A 73 6.44 -43.55 -17.16
C PHE A 73 6.06 -42.09 -17.44
N LEU A 74 5.23 -41.82 -18.45
CA LEU A 74 4.74 -40.47 -18.72
C LEU A 74 3.89 -39.95 -17.55
N HIS A 75 3.00 -40.79 -17.02
CA HIS A 75 2.22 -40.47 -15.82
C HIS A 75 3.13 -40.24 -14.60
N LEU A 76 4.16 -41.08 -14.40
CA LEU A 76 5.12 -40.92 -13.30
C LEU A 76 5.84 -39.57 -13.36
N ILE A 77 6.28 -39.14 -14.54
CA ILE A 77 6.97 -37.85 -14.73
C ILE A 77 6.04 -36.68 -14.40
N ILE A 78 4.82 -36.70 -14.95
CA ILE A 78 3.82 -35.66 -14.69
C ILE A 78 3.48 -35.63 -13.20
N PHE A 79 3.21 -36.79 -12.60
CA PHE A 79 2.85 -36.90 -11.19
C PHE A 79 3.95 -36.36 -10.26
N THR A 80 5.23 -36.71 -10.53
CA THR A 80 6.38 -36.27 -9.72
C THR A 80 6.59 -34.74 -9.79
N LEU A 81 6.35 -34.14 -10.96
CA LEU A 81 6.44 -32.68 -11.11
C LEU A 81 5.26 -31.96 -10.44
N LEU A 82 4.04 -32.46 -10.62
CA LEU A 82 2.83 -31.77 -10.21
C LEU A 82 2.53 -31.90 -8.71
N ILE A 83 2.71 -33.09 -8.12
CA ILE A 83 2.32 -33.34 -6.74
C ILE A 83 3.50 -33.05 -5.78
N PRO A 84 4.60 -33.83 -5.74
CA PRO A 84 5.67 -33.57 -4.78
C PRO A 84 6.33 -32.19 -4.89
N ILE A 85 6.52 -31.68 -6.11
CA ILE A 85 7.29 -30.44 -6.33
C ILE A 85 6.39 -29.21 -6.33
N LEU A 86 5.37 -29.15 -7.19
CA LEU A 86 4.51 -27.96 -7.25
C LEU A 86 3.63 -27.83 -6.00
N LEU A 87 2.99 -28.91 -5.51
CA LEU A 87 2.11 -28.83 -4.34
C LEU A 87 2.87 -28.41 -3.08
N MET A 88 4.03 -29.02 -2.79
CA MET A 88 4.81 -28.69 -1.60
C MET A 88 5.29 -27.24 -1.63
N ASN A 89 5.88 -26.80 -2.74
CA ASN A 89 6.37 -25.43 -2.88
C ASN A 89 5.23 -24.40 -2.80
N LEU A 90 4.07 -24.75 -3.34
CA LEU A 90 2.88 -23.92 -3.34
C LEU A 90 2.27 -23.81 -1.92
N LEU A 91 2.19 -24.91 -1.17
CA LEU A 91 1.74 -24.93 0.22
C LEU A 91 2.72 -24.18 1.15
N ILE A 92 4.02 -24.35 0.95
CA ILE A 92 5.06 -23.60 1.66
C ILE A 92 4.93 -22.11 1.36
N GLY A 93 4.72 -21.74 0.09
CA GLY A 93 4.55 -20.35 -0.35
C GLY A 93 3.36 -19.66 0.34
N LEU A 94 2.23 -20.35 0.49
CA LEU A 94 1.11 -19.82 1.25
C LEU A 94 1.40 -19.71 2.74
N ALA A 95 1.95 -20.76 3.35
CA ALA A 95 2.26 -20.74 4.77
C ALA A 95 3.23 -19.59 5.10
N VAL A 96 4.18 -19.30 4.21
CA VAL A 96 5.11 -18.16 4.32
C VAL A 96 4.41 -16.83 4.07
N GLY A 97 3.43 -16.76 3.16
CA GLY A 97 2.60 -15.57 2.98
C GLY A 97 1.81 -15.23 4.24
N ASP A 98 1.11 -16.22 4.78
CA ASP A 98 0.30 -16.09 6.00
C ASP A 98 1.17 -15.73 7.21
N ILE A 99 2.34 -16.35 7.37
CA ILE A 99 3.24 -16.05 8.49
C ILE A 99 3.81 -14.64 8.40
N ALA A 100 4.09 -14.13 7.19
CA ALA A 100 4.61 -12.77 7.01
C ALA A 100 3.57 -11.71 7.41
N GLU A 101 2.29 -11.93 7.07
CA GLU A 101 1.20 -11.03 7.47
C GLU A 101 1.00 -11.02 8.99
N VAL A 102 0.96 -12.21 9.62
CA VAL A 102 0.83 -12.34 11.07
C VAL A 102 2.02 -11.72 11.80
N GLN A 103 3.24 -11.91 11.31
CA GLN A 103 4.44 -11.31 11.89
C GLN A 103 4.42 -9.77 11.80
N ARG A 104 4.00 -9.20 10.66
CA ARG A 104 3.85 -7.74 10.50
C ARG A 104 2.83 -7.17 11.48
N ASN A 105 1.68 -7.83 11.63
CA ASN A 105 0.63 -7.40 12.55
C ASN A 105 1.08 -7.53 14.02
N ALA A 106 1.79 -8.59 14.38
CA ALA A 106 2.36 -8.76 15.71
C ALA A 106 3.43 -7.70 16.01
N ALA A 107 4.29 -7.35 15.05
CA ALA A 107 5.30 -6.30 15.19
C ALA A 107 4.66 -4.92 15.42
N LEU A 108 3.63 -4.57 14.63
CA LEU A 108 2.85 -3.34 14.81
C LEU A 108 2.18 -3.29 16.19
N LYS A 109 1.56 -4.40 16.61
CA LYS A 109 0.93 -4.52 17.94
C LYS A 109 1.94 -4.33 19.07
N ARG A 110 3.16 -4.87 18.92
CA ARG A 110 4.25 -4.67 19.88
C ARG A 110 4.64 -3.20 20.00
N ILE A 111 4.83 -2.50 18.88
CA ILE A 111 5.21 -1.07 18.87
C ILE A 111 4.08 -0.23 19.48
N ALA A 112 2.84 -0.48 19.09
CA ALA A 112 1.68 0.22 19.63
C ALA A 112 1.57 0.05 21.16
N MET A 113 1.79 -1.16 21.66
CA MET A 113 1.76 -1.44 23.10
C MET A 113 2.89 -0.75 23.86
N GLN A 114 4.11 -0.70 23.29
CA GLN A 114 5.23 0.07 23.86
C GLN A 114 4.92 1.56 23.92
N ASN A 115 4.34 2.12 22.87
CA ASN A 115 3.96 3.54 22.84
C ASN A 115 2.84 3.82 23.85
N LEU A 116 1.80 2.98 23.91
CA LEU A 116 0.72 3.12 24.87
C LEU A 116 1.23 3.10 26.32
N LEU A 117 2.18 2.21 26.62
CA LEU A 117 2.82 2.15 27.95
C LEU A 117 3.58 3.44 28.27
N LYS A 118 4.33 4.01 27.31
CA LYS A 118 5.00 5.31 27.49
C LYS A 118 4.01 6.43 27.80
N TYR A 119 2.94 6.53 27.00
CA TYR A 119 1.88 7.52 27.23
C TYR A 119 1.22 7.35 28.59
N PHE A 120 0.93 6.11 29.00
CA PHE A 120 0.31 5.83 30.30
C PHE A 120 1.21 6.28 31.45
N ILE A 121 2.51 5.96 31.42
CA ILE A 121 3.48 6.42 32.43
C ILE A 121 3.60 7.95 32.47
N GLU A 122 3.60 8.59 31.29
CA GLU A 122 3.68 10.05 31.19
C GLU A 122 2.41 10.74 31.72
N CYS A 123 1.23 10.18 31.46
CA CYS A 123 -0.05 10.71 31.95
C CYS A 123 -0.30 10.45 33.45
N ASP A 124 0.19 9.34 34.01
CA ASP A 124 0.09 9.03 35.45
C ASP A 124 1.10 9.82 36.32
N GLY A 125 1.83 10.77 35.74
CA GLY A 125 2.61 11.75 36.50
C GLY A 125 3.96 11.25 37.03
N PHE A 126 4.43 10.07 36.60
CA PHE A 126 5.79 9.63 36.88
C PHE A 126 6.72 10.12 35.77
N LYS A 127 7.34 11.31 35.96
CA LYS A 127 8.41 11.80 35.09
C LYS A 127 9.63 10.86 35.21
N VAL A 128 9.66 9.82 34.38
CA VAL A 128 10.90 9.08 34.10
C VAL A 128 11.70 9.92 33.12
N GLU A 129 12.74 10.52 33.65
CA GLU A 129 13.76 11.23 32.90
C GLU A 129 14.53 10.21 32.03
N ALA A 130 14.19 10.15 30.74
CA ALA A 130 14.90 9.39 29.70
C ALA A 130 14.71 10.08 28.33
N PRO A 131 15.65 9.90 27.37
CA PRO A 131 16.29 10.98 26.61
C PRO A 131 15.37 11.72 25.61
N ILE A 132 15.51 13.04 25.66
CA ILE A 132 14.58 14.09 25.21
C ILE A 132 15.03 14.64 23.85
N ASN A 133 15.03 13.84 22.78
CA ASN A 133 15.48 14.37 21.49
C ASN A 133 14.48 14.10 20.35
N ASP A 134 14.10 12.85 20.06
CA ASP A 134 13.37 12.55 18.81
C ASP A 134 11.86 12.83 18.86
N ALA A 135 11.17 12.36 19.91
CA ALA A 135 9.71 12.50 20.00
C ALA A 135 9.26 13.97 20.19
N THR A 136 10.09 14.77 20.88
CA THR A 136 9.84 16.21 21.09
C THR A 136 10.03 16.99 19.79
N LEU A 137 11.01 16.60 18.96
CA LEU A 137 11.23 17.17 17.63
C LEU A 137 10.07 16.86 16.68
N GLU A 138 9.56 15.62 16.67
CA GLU A 138 8.41 15.27 15.82
C GLU A 138 7.13 16.05 16.21
N LEU A 139 6.90 16.26 17.50
CA LEU A 139 5.76 17.04 17.99
C LEU A 139 5.85 18.51 17.57
N GLU A 140 7.02 19.13 17.70
CA GLU A 140 7.24 20.51 17.28
C GLU A 140 7.15 20.66 15.74
N LEU A 141 7.67 19.69 14.97
CA LEU A 141 7.53 19.66 13.51
C LEU A 141 6.07 19.55 13.08
N TRP A 142 5.29 18.69 13.72
CA TRP A 142 3.86 18.54 13.42
C TRP A 142 3.09 19.82 13.73
N LYS A 143 3.42 20.50 14.85
CA LYS A 143 2.84 21.78 15.23
C LYS A 143 3.18 22.89 14.22
N GLN A 144 4.40 22.92 13.71
CA GLN A 144 4.79 23.84 12.63
C GLN A 144 4.05 23.52 11.33
N LYS A 145 3.91 22.24 10.96
CA LYS A 145 3.18 21.80 9.77
C LYS A 145 1.71 22.25 9.79
N ASN A 146 1.03 22.13 10.93
CA ASN A 146 -0.35 22.60 11.06
C ASN A 146 -0.45 24.12 10.92
N ARG A 147 0.47 24.88 11.52
CA ARG A 147 0.52 26.35 11.37
C ARG A 147 0.73 26.78 9.92
N LEU A 148 1.60 26.07 9.20
CA LEU A 148 1.84 26.29 7.76
C LEU A 148 0.58 26.03 6.93
N LYS A 149 -0.18 24.99 7.26
CA LYS A 149 -1.44 24.67 6.60
C LYS A 149 -2.49 25.77 6.80
N ASP A 150 -2.59 26.29 8.02
CA ASP A 150 -3.49 27.40 8.34
C ASP A 150 -3.08 28.67 7.58
N LEU A 151 -1.80 29.02 7.59
CA LEU A 151 -1.27 30.17 6.84
C LEU A 151 -1.51 30.04 5.33
N SER A 152 -1.31 28.85 4.77
CA SER A 152 -1.58 28.57 3.36
C SER A 152 -3.06 28.80 3.02
N SER A 153 -3.97 28.36 3.89
CA SER A 153 -5.41 28.56 3.69
C SER A 153 -5.79 30.04 3.73
N ILE A 154 -5.15 30.82 4.60
CA ILE A 154 -5.35 32.27 4.70
C ILE A 154 -4.81 32.98 3.46
N MET A 155 -3.59 32.64 3.02
CA MET A 155 -3.00 33.20 1.80
C MET A 155 -3.88 32.95 0.58
N GLN A 156 -4.47 31.77 0.46
CA GLN A 156 -5.35 31.44 -0.66
C GLN A 156 -6.64 32.26 -0.65
N LYS A 157 -7.21 32.52 0.54
CA LYS A 157 -8.35 33.44 0.68
C LYS A 157 -7.97 34.88 0.33
N GLN A 158 -6.81 35.35 0.79
CA GLN A 158 -6.31 36.69 0.45
C GLN A 158 -6.08 36.84 -1.05
N HIS A 159 -5.58 35.80 -1.72
CA HIS A 159 -5.39 35.80 -3.17
C HIS A 159 -6.72 35.92 -3.95
N GLU A 160 -7.78 35.24 -3.50
CA GLU A 160 -9.11 35.39 -4.10
C GLU A 160 -9.73 36.78 -3.86
N LEU A 161 -9.51 37.37 -2.67
CA LEU A 161 -9.92 38.75 -2.41
C LEU A 161 -9.20 39.75 -3.33
N ILE A 162 -7.91 39.56 -3.60
CA ILE A 162 -7.16 40.41 -4.53
C ILE A 162 -7.74 40.33 -5.95
N LYS A 163 -8.11 39.14 -6.42
CA LYS A 163 -8.79 38.99 -7.73
C LYS A 163 -10.09 39.76 -7.79
N LEU A 164 -10.90 39.70 -6.73
CA LEU A 164 -12.16 40.45 -6.63
C LEU A 164 -11.94 41.97 -6.61
N ILE A 165 -10.88 42.44 -5.95
CA ILE A 165 -10.51 43.86 -5.94
C ILE A 165 -10.10 44.30 -7.34
N ILE A 166 -9.25 43.55 -8.04
CA ILE A 166 -8.83 43.88 -9.42
C ILE A 166 -10.05 43.95 -10.33
N GLN A 167 -10.93 42.94 -10.27
CA GLN A 167 -12.14 42.90 -11.09
C GLN A 167 -13.10 44.06 -10.80
N LYS A 168 -13.20 44.52 -9.55
CA LYS A 168 -13.99 45.71 -9.20
C LYS A 168 -13.29 47.03 -9.51
N MET A 169 -11.96 47.07 -9.49
CA MET A 169 -11.16 48.25 -9.83
C MET A 169 -11.26 48.56 -11.33
N GLU A 170 -11.31 47.52 -12.17
CA GLU A 170 -11.46 47.65 -13.63
C GLU A 170 -12.80 48.31 -14.02
N ILE A 171 -13.87 48.05 -13.26
CA ILE A 171 -15.22 48.58 -13.54
C ILE A 171 -15.40 50.04 -13.08
N VAL A 172 -14.60 50.54 -12.13
CA VAL A 172 -14.71 51.94 -11.66
C VAL A 172 -14.05 52.92 -12.64
N SER A 173 -13.16 52.45 -13.53
CA SER A 173 -12.51 53.30 -14.53
C SER A 173 -13.38 53.60 -15.77
N GLU A 174 -14.57 53.01 -15.89
CA GLU A 174 -15.44 53.13 -17.09
C GLU A 174 -16.72 53.94 -16.80
N ALA A 175 -16.71 54.78 -15.77
CA ALA A 175 -17.79 55.72 -15.47
C ALA A 175 -17.47 57.15 -15.93
N GLU A 176 -16.88 57.32 -17.11
CA GLU A 176 -16.85 58.58 -17.83
C GLU A 176 -16.99 58.26 -19.32
N ASP A 177 -18.21 58.34 -19.86
CA ASP A 177 -18.48 58.70 -21.27
C ASP A 177 -20.00 58.79 -21.51
N GLU A 178 -20.49 60.01 -21.71
CA GLU A 178 -21.39 60.40 -22.81
C GLU A 178 -21.79 61.88 -22.66
N ASP A 179 -21.14 62.77 -23.42
CA ASP A 179 -21.81 63.47 -24.54
C ASP A 179 -21.02 64.66 -25.11
N SER A 180 -20.89 64.63 -26.45
CA SER A 180 -20.85 65.77 -27.38
C SER A 180 -19.52 66.50 -27.70
N GLN A 181 -19.00 66.14 -28.88
CA GLN A 181 -18.56 67.03 -29.99
C GLN A 181 -17.32 67.95 -29.88
N ASP A 182 -16.41 67.67 -30.83
CA ASP A 182 -15.69 68.56 -31.75
C ASP A 182 -14.40 69.32 -31.36
N LEU A 183 -13.42 69.09 -32.26
CA LEU A 183 -12.40 69.99 -32.83
C LEU A 183 -11.13 70.38 -32.03
N PHE A 184 -10.01 69.84 -32.54
CA PHE A 184 -8.66 70.42 -32.70
C PHE A 184 -7.90 71.11 -31.54
N GLN A 185 -6.62 70.72 -31.49
CA GLN A 185 -5.42 71.48 -31.10
C GLN A 185 -4.90 71.45 -29.64
N HIS A 186 -3.80 70.68 -29.51
CA HIS A 186 -2.49 71.10 -28.98
C HIS A 186 -2.21 71.08 -27.46
N ASN A 187 -1.33 70.13 -27.08
CA ASN A 187 -0.22 70.24 -26.11
C ASN A 187 -0.45 70.88 -24.72
N LYS A 188 -0.56 70.04 -23.68
CA LYS A 188 0.37 69.84 -22.54
C LYS A 188 -0.38 69.26 -21.32
N PRO A 189 0.29 68.47 -20.46
CA PRO A 189 -0.36 67.69 -19.41
C PRO A 189 -0.69 68.60 -18.23
N LYS A 190 -1.91 68.50 -17.71
CA LYS A 190 -2.28 69.12 -16.43
C LYS A 190 -2.58 68.04 -15.41
N GLN A 191 -1.65 67.93 -14.47
CA GLN A 191 -1.80 67.26 -13.18
C GLN A 191 -3.14 67.63 -12.55
N GLN A 192 -3.95 66.62 -12.22
CA GLN A 192 -5.10 66.81 -11.36
C GLN A 192 -4.89 65.98 -10.09
N LYS A 193 -4.20 66.63 -9.15
CA LYS A 193 -4.52 66.71 -7.72
C LYS A 193 -5.10 65.42 -7.11
N ILE A 194 -4.21 64.63 -6.51
CA ILE A 194 -4.55 63.66 -5.47
C ILE A 194 -5.16 64.47 -4.33
N GLU A 195 -6.47 64.32 -4.10
CA GLU A 195 -7.12 64.84 -2.90
C GLU A 195 -6.59 64.07 -1.70
N ASP A 196 -5.72 64.74 -0.94
CA ASP A 196 -5.24 64.34 0.37
C ASP A 196 -6.41 64.19 1.34
N LYS A 197 -6.90 62.97 1.50
CA LYS A 197 -7.62 62.58 2.72
C LYS A 197 -6.57 62.50 3.82
N GLU A 198 -6.51 63.54 4.68
CA GLU A 198 -5.65 63.56 5.87
C GLU A 198 -5.78 62.23 6.60
N SER A 199 -4.71 61.44 6.53
CA SER A 199 -4.68 60.13 7.14
C SER A 199 -4.41 60.32 8.63
N LYS A 200 -5.07 59.52 9.47
CA LYS A 200 -4.94 59.53 10.93
C LYS A 200 -3.49 59.40 11.45
N TRP A 201 -2.56 59.09 10.55
CA TRP A 201 -1.14 58.87 10.79
C TRP A 201 -0.27 60.11 10.57
N ASP A 202 -0.76 61.17 9.92
CA ASP A 202 0.03 62.38 9.67
C ASP A 202 0.35 63.15 10.95
N CYS A 203 -0.59 63.17 11.91
CA CYS A 203 -0.37 63.75 13.23
C CYS A 203 0.71 62.98 14.02
N VAL A 204 0.75 61.64 13.88
CA VAL A 204 1.73 60.77 14.55
C VAL A 204 3.13 60.98 13.95
N MET A 205 3.24 61.04 12.63
CA MET A 205 4.51 61.29 11.93
C MET A 205 5.09 62.68 12.28
N LYS A 206 4.23 63.69 12.45
CA LYS A 206 4.64 65.04 12.86
C LYS A 206 5.13 65.05 14.32
N ALA A 207 4.48 64.33 15.22
CA ALA A 207 4.89 64.22 16.62
C ALA A 207 6.24 63.48 16.78
N VAL A 208 6.48 62.43 15.99
CA VAL A 208 7.75 61.68 16.02
C VAL A 208 8.91 62.55 15.52
N LYS A 209 8.69 63.37 14.48
CA LYS A 209 9.73 64.30 13.99
C LYS A 209 10.09 65.38 15.02
N CYS A 210 9.10 65.94 15.74
CA CYS A 210 9.38 66.94 16.79
C CYS A 210 10.12 66.37 18.00
N LYS A 211 9.99 65.07 18.30
CA LYS A 211 10.70 64.41 19.41
C LYS A 211 12.17 64.06 19.09
N LYS A 212 12.56 64.09 17.82
CA LYS A 212 13.92 63.79 17.36
C LYS A 212 14.78 65.05 17.16
N ALA A 213 14.19 66.24 17.33
CA ALA A 213 14.84 67.54 17.15
C ALA A 213 14.97 68.35 18.46
N ASN A 214 14.89 67.68 19.61
CA ASN A 214 15.10 68.27 20.94
C ASN A 214 16.04 67.39 21.76
#